data_AF-A0A7V9FBT5-F1
#
_entry.id   AF-A0A7V9FBT5-F1
#
_cell.length_a   1.000
_cell.length_b   1.000
_cell.length_c   1.000
_cell.angle_alpha   90.00
_cell.angle_beta   90.00
_cell.angle_gamma   90.00
#
_symmetry.space_group_name_H-M   'P 1'
#
loop_
_entity.id
_entity.type
_entity.pdbx_description
1 polymer ?
#
loop_
_entity_poly.entity_id
_entity_poly.type
_entity_poly.pdbx_seq_one_letter_code
_entity_poly.pdbx_strand_id
1 'polypeptide(L)'
;MTTEPTTEPLPAVEATPVPEGQILPPLEDGQQVTAADRRYAIEVPEFWVRGTAPPDDIAFRESGGTPADDGFAYRVTRESLPQSIANVDEYAAFRQTTMQDGFEDVETLSFDPVRVADMQGIRAVYTTVIGAESVLVHQVYLVDGQTGFVLTGNAPLDGDTDAARELFDRIAGSFSFPRG
;
A
#
# COMPACT_ATOMS: atom_id res chain seq x y z
N MET A 1 9.77 45.04 -49.60
CA MET A 1 10.19 44.97 -48.19
C MET A 1 9.15 44.09 -47.51
N THR A 2 9.55 42.91 -47.05
CA THR A 2 8.64 41.90 -46.48
C THR A 2 9.02 41.73 -45.02
N THR A 3 8.09 41.98 -44.11
CA THR A 3 8.29 41.81 -42.66
C THR A 3 7.91 40.37 -42.28
N GLU A 4 8.84 39.62 -41.70
CA GLU A 4 8.57 38.30 -41.13
C GLU A 4 7.74 38.41 -39.84
N PRO A 5 6.79 37.48 -39.59
CA PRO A 5 6.06 37.44 -38.33
C PRO A 5 6.94 36.85 -37.22
N THR A 6 7.18 37.64 -36.18
CA THR A 6 7.79 37.18 -34.92
C THR A 6 6.85 36.21 -34.22
N THR A 7 7.25 34.95 -34.09
CA THR A 7 6.58 33.97 -33.21
C THR A 7 7.04 34.23 -31.78
N GLU A 8 6.13 34.74 -30.95
CA GLU A 8 6.33 34.86 -29.51
C GLU A 8 6.35 33.45 -28.89
N PRO A 9 7.38 33.09 -28.09
CA PRO A 9 7.40 31.79 -27.43
C PRO A 9 6.28 31.73 -26.38
N LEU A 10 5.44 30.70 -26.47
CA LEU A 10 4.42 30.42 -25.47
C LEU A 10 5.08 30.25 -24.08
N PRO A 11 4.47 30.74 -23.00
CA PRO A 11 5.00 30.56 -21.66
C PRO A 11 5.09 29.07 -21.35
N ALA A 12 6.25 28.63 -20.87
CA ALA A 12 6.44 27.28 -20.36
C ALA A 12 5.44 27.05 -19.22
N VAL A 13 4.56 26.05 -19.38
CA VAL A 13 3.73 25.56 -18.28
C VAL A 13 4.69 24.95 -17.27
N GLU A 14 4.91 25.63 -16.15
CA GLU A 14 5.63 25.06 -15.01
C GLU A 14 4.86 23.82 -14.57
N ALA A 15 5.48 22.65 -14.68
CA ALA A 15 4.89 21.41 -14.20
C ALA A 15 4.65 21.55 -12.70
N THR A 16 3.39 21.54 -12.28
CA THR A 16 3.04 21.51 -10.85
C THR A 16 3.71 20.28 -10.24
N PRO A 17 4.60 20.44 -9.25
CA PRO A 17 5.20 19.28 -8.60
C PRO A 17 4.09 18.47 -7.95
N VAL A 18 4.00 17.19 -8.31
CA VAL A 18 3.11 16.23 -7.64
C VAL A 18 3.55 16.19 -6.18
N PRO A 19 2.63 16.33 -5.20
CA PRO A 19 3.01 16.27 -3.78
C PRO A 19 3.72 14.95 -3.50
N GLU A 20 4.97 15.01 -3.04
CA GLU A 20 5.86 13.84 -2.93
C GLU A 20 5.43 12.83 -1.84
N GLY A 21 4.28 13.02 -1.20
CA GLY A 21 3.76 12.13 -0.15
C GLY A 21 4.64 12.06 1.10
N GLN A 22 4.09 11.51 2.18
CA GLN A 22 4.90 11.18 3.36
C GLN A 22 5.78 9.97 3.03
N ILE A 23 7.09 10.05 3.29
CA ILE A 23 7.97 8.86 3.23
C ILE A 23 7.65 7.98 4.44
N LEU A 24 7.25 6.73 4.19
CA LEU A 24 7.01 5.76 5.24
C LEU A 24 8.36 5.26 5.78
N PRO A 25 8.62 5.36 7.10
CA PRO A 25 9.86 4.86 7.67
C PRO A 25 9.89 3.33 7.57
N PRO A 26 11.05 2.70 7.31
CA PRO A 26 11.15 1.24 7.34
C PRO A 26 11.16 0.70 8.78
N LEU A 27 10.74 -0.54 8.95
CA LEU A 27 10.96 -1.31 10.17
C LEU A 27 12.47 -1.64 10.29
N GLU A 28 13.11 -1.18 11.36
CA GLU A 28 14.57 -1.33 11.55
C GLU A 28 14.95 -2.70 12.15
N ASP A 29 14.10 -3.27 13.01
CA ASP A 29 14.40 -4.46 13.81
C ASP A 29 13.41 -5.61 13.55
N GLY A 30 13.41 -6.14 12.32
CA GLY A 30 12.55 -7.22 11.88
C GLY A 30 13.28 -8.47 11.39
N GLN A 31 12.51 -9.49 11.04
CA GLN A 31 12.95 -10.56 10.16
C GLN A 31 12.64 -10.19 8.71
N GLN A 32 13.66 -10.31 7.85
CA GLN A 32 13.48 -10.11 6.42
C GLN A 32 12.76 -11.31 5.81
N VAL A 33 11.70 -11.04 5.07
CA VAL A 33 10.93 -12.06 4.36
C VAL A 33 10.85 -11.70 2.89
N THR A 34 11.43 -12.57 2.08
CA THR A 34 11.39 -12.48 0.62
C THR A 34 10.25 -13.33 0.08
N ALA A 35 9.52 -12.80 -0.90
CA ALA A 35 8.49 -13.56 -1.64
C ALA A 35 9.11 -14.82 -2.27
N ALA A 36 8.32 -15.88 -2.46
CA ALA A 36 8.87 -17.16 -2.92
C ALA A 36 9.54 -17.07 -4.31
N ASP A 37 9.04 -16.16 -5.16
CA ASP A 37 9.59 -15.85 -6.48
C ASP A 37 10.72 -14.81 -6.46
N ARG A 38 11.08 -14.32 -5.27
CA ARG A 38 12.14 -13.33 -5.02
C ARG A 38 11.92 -11.98 -5.69
N ARG A 39 10.69 -11.64 -6.06
CA ARG A 39 10.40 -10.34 -6.67
C ARG A 39 10.49 -9.21 -5.67
N TYR A 40 10.00 -9.39 -4.45
CA TYR A 40 10.01 -8.36 -3.40
C TYR A 40 10.39 -8.96 -2.05
N ALA A 41 10.76 -8.07 -1.12
CA ALA A 41 11.02 -8.39 0.27
C ALA A 41 10.39 -7.32 1.18
N ILE A 42 10.09 -7.72 2.41
CA ILE A 42 9.60 -6.86 3.50
C ILE A 42 10.30 -7.28 4.80
N GLU A 43 10.38 -6.36 5.74
CA GLU A 43 10.70 -6.65 7.14
C GLU A 43 9.39 -6.79 7.93
N VAL A 44 9.26 -7.87 8.71
CA VAL A 44 8.14 -8.06 9.65
C VAL A 44 8.69 -8.30 11.06
N PRO A 45 7.93 -8.06 12.14
CA PRO A 45 8.39 -8.37 13.48
C PRO A 45 8.85 -9.84 13.64
N GLU A 46 9.94 -10.07 14.38
CA GLU A 46 10.59 -11.39 14.47
C GLU A 46 9.67 -12.50 15.02
N PHE A 47 8.75 -12.13 15.91
CA PHE A 47 7.85 -13.09 16.56
C PHE A 47 6.58 -13.39 15.75
N TRP A 48 6.37 -12.74 14.61
CA TRP A 48 5.18 -12.95 13.80
C TRP A 48 5.16 -14.31 13.13
N VAL A 49 3.95 -14.89 13.04
CA VAL A 49 3.73 -16.20 12.45
C VAL A 49 3.31 -16.03 11.00
N ARG A 50 3.97 -16.74 10.10
CA ARG A 50 3.60 -16.76 8.68
C ARG A 50 2.23 -17.42 8.50
N GLY A 51 1.32 -16.70 7.85
CA GLY A 51 0.02 -17.19 7.44
C GLY A 51 0.08 -17.97 6.12
N THR A 52 -1.05 -18.58 5.75
CA THR A 52 -1.22 -19.21 4.44
C THR A 52 -1.53 -18.15 3.39
N ALA A 53 -0.74 -18.10 2.32
CA ALA A 53 -0.94 -17.20 1.18
C ALA A 53 -0.56 -17.91 -0.14
N PRO A 54 -1.05 -17.43 -1.30
CA PRO A 54 -0.52 -17.82 -2.61
C PRO A 54 1.01 -17.69 -2.69
N PRO A 55 1.69 -18.41 -3.60
CA PRO A 55 3.16 -18.41 -3.67
C PRO A 55 3.80 -17.03 -3.91
N ASP A 56 3.06 -16.13 -4.54
CA ASP A 56 3.48 -14.77 -4.87
C ASP A 56 3.07 -13.72 -3.84
N ASP A 57 2.34 -14.13 -2.82
CA ASP A 57 1.91 -13.30 -1.72
C ASP A 57 2.71 -13.62 -0.45
N ILE A 58 2.69 -12.65 0.46
CA ILE A 58 3.20 -12.82 1.82
C ILE A 58 2.05 -12.51 2.78
N ALA A 59 1.83 -13.35 3.79
CA ALA A 59 0.90 -13.09 4.87
C ALA A 59 1.54 -13.42 6.22
N PHE A 60 1.33 -12.55 7.20
CA PHE A 60 1.79 -12.70 8.58
C PHE A 60 0.73 -12.21 9.54
N ARG A 61 0.80 -12.70 10.78
CA ARG A 61 0.00 -12.21 11.89
C ARG A 61 0.82 -12.23 13.17
N GLU A 62 0.41 -11.41 14.11
CA GLU A 62 0.96 -11.41 15.46
C GLU A 62 0.82 -12.78 16.14
N SER A 63 1.87 -13.22 16.83
CA SER A 63 1.86 -14.46 17.61
C SER A 63 1.14 -14.26 18.94
N GLY A 64 0.27 -15.19 19.33
CA GLY A 64 -0.28 -15.26 20.69
C GLY A 64 -1.79 -15.07 20.81
N GLY A 65 -2.49 -14.75 19.73
CA GLY A 65 -3.97 -14.76 19.67
C GLY A 65 -4.53 -16.14 19.31
N THR A 66 -5.76 -16.44 19.74
CA THR A 66 -6.58 -17.42 19.03
C THR A 66 -6.98 -16.84 17.66
N PRO A 67 -7.41 -17.64 16.66
CA PRO A 67 -7.94 -17.10 15.40
C PRO A 67 -9.14 -16.14 15.56
N ALA A 68 -9.70 -16.02 16.76
CA ALA A 68 -10.76 -15.08 17.12
C ALA A 68 -10.27 -13.90 17.97
N ASP A 69 -9.01 -13.92 18.42
CA ASP A 69 -8.29 -12.80 19.03
C ASP A 69 -7.17 -12.32 18.08
N ASP A 70 -7.37 -12.52 16.77
CA ASP A 70 -6.37 -12.21 15.75
C ASP A 70 -6.05 -10.72 15.87
N GLY A 71 -4.88 -10.42 16.44
CA GLY A 71 -4.35 -9.07 16.58
C GLY A 71 -4.00 -8.47 15.21
N PHE A 72 -2.87 -7.80 15.12
CA PHE A 72 -2.50 -7.22 13.83
C PHE A 72 -2.15 -8.31 12.80
N ALA A 73 -2.78 -8.24 11.62
CA ALA A 73 -2.47 -9.08 10.47
C ALA A 73 -1.93 -8.24 9.31
N TYR A 74 -0.93 -8.74 8.60
CA TYR A 74 -0.34 -8.08 7.44
C TYR A 74 -0.29 -9.01 6.24
N ARG A 75 -0.60 -8.49 5.06
CA ARG A 75 -0.51 -9.20 3.80
C ARG A 75 0.02 -8.32 2.68
N VAL A 76 0.86 -8.86 1.83
CA VAL A 76 1.16 -8.30 0.51
C VAL A 76 0.47 -9.17 -0.53
N THR A 77 -0.41 -8.56 -1.31
CA THR A 77 -1.06 -9.20 -2.45
C THR A 77 -0.49 -8.61 -3.73
N ARG A 78 -0.12 -9.48 -4.66
CA ARG A 78 0.28 -9.06 -6.02
C ARG A 78 -0.86 -9.28 -7.01
N GLU A 79 -1.07 -8.29 -7.87
CA GLU A 79 -2.08 -8.41 -8.93
C GLU A 79 -1.60 -7.89 -10.29
N SER A 80 -2.09 -8.52 -11.34
CA SER A 80 -1.89 -8.06 -12.71
C SER A 80 -2.85 -6.91 -12.97
N LEU A 81 -2.31 -5.77 -13.40
CA LEU A 81 -3.13 -4.58 -13.68
C LEU A 81 -3.73 -4.67 -15.09
N PRO A 82 -4.98 -4.19 -15.29
CA PRO A 82 -5.50 -3.89 -16.61
C PRO A 82 -4.57 -2.94 -17.37
N GLN A 83 -4.48 -3.08 -18.69
CA GLN A 83 -3.64 -2.21 -19.54
C GLN A 83 -4.01 -0.72 -19.48
N SER A 84 -5.21 -0.40 -18.99
CA SER A 84 -5.68 0.97 -18.78
C SER A 84 -5.11 1.64 -17.53
N ILE A 85 -4.46 0.88 -16.64
CA ILE A 85 -3.84 1.40 -15.42
C ILE A 85 -2.33 1.52 -15.67
N ALA A 86 -1.85 2.75 -15.71
CA ALA A 86 -0.47 3.10 -16.01
C ALA A 86 0.29 3.68 -14.80
N ASN A 87 -0.43 4.18 -13.79
CA ASN A 87 0.17 4.83 -12.63
C ASN A 87 -0.59 4.50 -11.34
N VAL A 88 -0.02 4.94 -10.21
CA VAL A 88 -0.55 4.64 -8.89
C VAL A 88 -1.87 5.35 -8.60
N ASP A 89 -2.13 6.53 -9.16
CA ASP A 89 -3.39 7.25 -8.94
C ASP A 89 -4.57 6.53 -9.60
N GLU A 90 -4.39 6.10 -10.85
CA GLU A 90 -5.37 5.28 -11.59
C GLU A 90 -5.60 3.95 -10.87
N TYR A 91 -4.53 3.36 -10.35
CA TYR A 91 -4.61 2.12 -9.60
C TYR A 91 -5.39 2.31 -8.29
N ALA A 92 -5.09 3.37 -7.55
CA ALA A 92 -5.75 3.71 -6.30
C ALA A 92 -7.24 3.99 -6.51
N ALA A 93 -7.62 4.71 -7.57
CA ALA A 93 -9.02 4.93 -7.95
C ALA A 93 -9.75 3.62 -8.30
N PHE A 94 -9.10 2.72 -9.03
CA PHE A 94 -9.62 1.38 -9.32
C PHE A 94 -9.84 0.56 -8.04
N ARG A 95 -8.88 0.61 -7.09
CA ARG A 95 -8.99 -0.07 -5.79
C ARG A 95 -10.07 0.52 -4.91
N GLN A 96 -10.23 1.84 -4.89
CA GLN A 96 -11.28 2.50 -4.12
C GLN A 96 -12.67 2.03 -4.56
N THR A 97 -12.89 1.90 -5.87
CA THR A 97 -14.15 1.36 -6.42
C THR A 97 -14.34 -0.11 -6.01
N THR A 98 -13.31 -0.94 -6.19
CA THR A 98 -13.35 -2.37 -5.85
C THR A 98 -13.60 -2.61 -4.35
N MET A 99 -13.03 -1.76 -3.50
CA MET A 99 -13.21 -1.80 -2.05
C MET A 99 -14.67 -1.56 -1.67
N GLN A 100 -15.30 -0.53 -2.24
CA GLN A 100 -16.71 -0.19 -1.97
C GLN A 100 -17.68 -1.27 -2.47
N ASP A 101 -17.34 -1.94 -3.58
CA ASP A 101 -18.15 -3.02 -4.13
C ASP A 101 -17.97 -4.35 -3.39
N GLY A 102 -16.79 -4.57 -2.81
CA GLY A 102 -16.38 -5.87 -2.25
C GLY A 102 -16.63 -6.05 -0.75
N PHE A 103 -16.85 -4.96 -0.02
CA PHE A 103 -16.99 -4.99 1.43
C PHE A 103 -18.23 -4.24 1.91
N GLU A 104 -18.82 -4.71 3.01
CA GLU A 104 -19.95 -4.05 3.66
C GLU A 104 -19.46 -2.95 4.62
N ASP A 105 -20.28 -1.91 4.79
CA ASP A 105 -20.07 -0.81 5.75
C ASP A 105 -18.67 -0.16 5.68
N VAL A 106 -18.18 0.08 4.47
CA VAL A 106 -16.89 0.74 4.26
C VAL A 106 -16.97 2.23 4.58
N GLU A 107 -16.21 2.69 5.56
CA GLU A 107 -16.00 4.12 5.85
C GLU A 107 -14.54 4.49 5.57
N THR A 108 -14.30 5.26 4.50
CA THR A 108 -12.96 5.75 4.18
C THR A 108 -12.57 6.90 5.11
N LEU A 109 -11.51 6.69 5.89
CA LEU A 109 -10.97 7.67 6.83
C LEU A 109 -9.93 8.58 6.19
N SER A 110 -9.03 8.01 5.38
CA SER A 110 -8.02 8.79 4.64
C SER A 110 -7.58 8.11 3.35
N PHE A 111 -7.05 8.94 2.44
CA PHE A 111 -6.54 8.52 1.13
C PHE A 111 -5.41 9.46 0.71
N ASP A 112 -4.20 9.13 1.13
CA ASP A 112 -3.06 10.06 1.15
C ASP A 112 -1.91 9.57 0.25
N PRO A 113 -1.22 10.46 -0.48
CA PRO A 113 0.01 10.10 -1.17
C PRO A 113 1.12 9.77 -0.16
N VAL A 114 1.86 8.71 -0.44
CA VAL A 114 2.99 8.23 0.37
C VAL A 114 4.15 7.81 -0.52
N ARG A 115 5.32 7.64 0.08
CA ARG A 115 6.48 7.04 -0.56
C ARG A 115 6.97 5.84 0.23
N VAL A 116 7.25 4.77 -0.51
CA VAL A 116 7.83 3.54 0.01
C VAL A 116 9.17 3.35 -0.69
N ALA A 117 10.26 3.62 0.03
CA ALA A 117 11.57 3.84 -0.57
C ALA A 117 11.51 4.84 -1.75
N ASP A 118 11.87 4.41 -2.95
CA ASP A 118 11.87 5.24 -4.17
C ASP A 118 10.54 5.20 -4.93
N MET A 119 9.54 4.46 -4.46
CA MET A 119 8.25 4.29 -5.12
C MET A 119 7.22 5.27 -4.62
N GLN A 120 6.41 5.79 -5.54
CA GLN A 120 5.17 6.49 -5.19
C GLN A 120 4.09 5.46 -4.83
N GLY A 121 3.33 5.79 -3.80
CA GLY A 121 2.25 4.98 -3.28
C GLY A 121 1.04 5.84 -2.91
N ILE A 122 -0.10 5.19 -2.76
CA ILE A 122 -1.27 5.79 -2.10
C ILE A 122 -1.62 4.95 -0.89
N ARG A 123 -1.73 5.59 0.28
CA ARG A 123 -2.21 4.98 1.51
C ARG A 123 -3.71 5.22 1.66
N ALA A 124 -4.48 4.15 1.75
CA ALA A 124 -5.88 4.20 2.15
C ALA A 124 -6.02 3.71 3.59
N VAL A 125 -6.81 4.42 4.39
CA VAL A 125 -7.22 3.96 5.73
C VAL A 125 -8.73 4.00 5.77
N TYR A 126 -9.35 2.88 6.15
CA TYR A 126 -10.80 2.75 6.17
C TYR A 126 -11.23 1.74 7.22
N THR A 127 -12.48 1.83 7.66
CA THR A 127 -13.12 0.80 8.47
C THR A 127 -14.05 -0.03 7.60
N THR A 128 -14.26 -1.29 7.97
CA THR A 128 -15.23 -2.18 7.32
C THR A 128 -15.61 -3.32 8.25
N VAL A 129 -16.60 -4.12 7.87
CA VAL A 129 -16.99 -5.35 8.57
C VAL A 129 -16.46 -6.57 7.82
N ILE A 130 -15.70 -7.42 8.52
CA ILE A 130 -15.25 -8.72 8.02
C ILE A 130 -15.85 -9.81 8.91
N GLY A 131 -16.75 -10.62 8.35
CA GLY A 131 -17.50 -11.60 9.14
C GLY A 131 -18.45 -10.93 10.12
N ALA A 132 -18.16 -10.99 11.42
CA ALA A 132 -18.96 -10.36 12.47
C ALA A 132 -18.22 -9.20 13.18
N GLU A 133 -17.02 -8.84 12.71
CA GLU A 133 -16.12 -7.92 13.39
C GLU A 133 -15.89 -6.67 12.54
N SER A 134 -15.90 -5.51 13.20
CA SER A 134 -15.51 -4.25 12.59
C SER A 134 -14.01 -4.07 12.74
N VAL A 135 -13.33 -3.83 11.63
CA VAL A 135 -11.86 -3.76 11.57
C VAL A 135 -11.40 -2.43 10.99
N LEU A 136 -10.24 -1.98 11.46
CA LEU A 136 -9.47 -0.92 10.81
C LEU A 136 -8.56 -1.56 9.76
N VAL A 137 -8.67 -1.08 8.53
CA VAL A 137 -7.86 -1.54 7.41
C VAL A 137 -6.94 -0.41 6.95
N HIS A 138 -5.66 -0.73 6.89
CA HIS A 138 -4.64 0.10 6.27
C HIS A 138 -4.20 -0.56 4.96
N GLN A 139 -4.19 0.19 3.87
CA GLN A 139 -3.66 -0.29 2.60
C GLN A 139 -2.65 0.70 2.02
N VAL A 140 -1.57 0.19 1.43
CA VAL A 140 -0.70 0.95 0.52
C VAL A 140 -0.77 0.29 -0.85
N TYR A 141 -1.14 1.08 -1.84
CA TYR A 141 -1.11 0.70 -3.26
C TYR A 141 0.20 1.16 -3.89
N LEU A 142 0.89 0.22 -4.53
CA LEU A 142 2.11 0.47 -5.27
C LEU A 142 2.00 -0.11 -6.68
N VAL A 143 2.71 0.48 -7.64
CA VAL A 143 2.74 0.01 -9.03
C VAL A 143 4.19 -0.18 -9.48
N ASP A 144 4.47 -1.34 -10.08
CA ASP A 144 5.71 -1.63 -10.82
C ASP A 144 5.34 -2.17 -12.21
N GLY A 145 5.47 -1.33 -13.24
CA GLY A 145 5.09 -1.67 -14.61
C GLY A 145 3.59 -1.99 -14.76
N GLN A 146 3.26 -3.28 -14.95
CA GLN A 146 1.89 -3.78 -15.08
C GLN A 146 1.49 -4.67 -13.89
N THR A 147 2.21 -4.53 -12.79
CA THR A 147 1.97 -5.25 -11.54
C THR A 147 1.62 -4.26 -10.45
N GLY A 148 0.48 -4.49 -9.81
CA GLY A 148 0.05 -3.79 -8.61
C GLY A 148 0.44 -4.59 -7.38
N PHE A 149 0.83 -3.88 -6.33
CA PHE A 149 1.00 -4.45 -5.00
C PHE A 149 0.02 -3.77 -4.05
N VAL A 150 -0.67 -4.58 -3.25
CA VAL A 150 -1.54 -4.13 -2.17
C VAL A 150 -0.96 -4.63 -0.87
N LEU A 151 -0.37 -3.72 -0.10
CA LEU A 151 0.12 -3.99 1.25
C LEU A 151 -1.06 -3.71 2.18
N THR A 152 -1.59 -4.73 2.84
CA THR A 152 -2.79 -4.64 3.68
C THR A 152 -2.43 -4.97 5.12
N GLY A 153 -2.82 -4.10 6.04
CA GLY A 153 -2.77 -4.31 7.48
C GLY A 153 -4.18 -4.23 8.05
N ASN A 154 -4.57 -5.21 8.87
CA ASN A 154 -5.86 -5.22 9.55
C ASN A 154 -5.64 -5.25 11.06
N ALA A 155 -6.41 -4.44 11.78
CA ALA A 155 -6.42 -4.42 13.23
C ALA A 155 -7.87 -4.33 13.76
N PRO A 156 -8.17 -4.92 14.93
CA PRO A 156 -9.44 -4.69 15.61
C PRO A 156 -9.66 -3.20 15.93
N LEU A 157 -10.88 -2.70 15.76
CA LEU A 157 -11.20 -1.28 16.03
C LEU A 157 -11.18 -0.90 17.52
N ASP A 158 -11.31 -1.88 18.41
CA ASP A 158 -11.27 -1.69 19.87
C ASP A 158 -9.84 -1.72 20.44
N GLY A 159 -8.83 -1.93 19.59
CA GLY A 159 -7.41 -1.89 19.94
C GLY A 159 -6.75 -0.51 19.86
N ASP A 160 -5.43 -0.48 20.01
CA ASP A 160 -4.61 0.73 19.82
C ASP A 160 -4.39 1.00 18.32
N THR A 161 -5.28 1.79 17.74
CA THR A 161 -5.29 2.09 16.30
C THR A 161 -4.11 2.94 15.85
N ASP A 162 -3.53 3.77 16.72
CA ASP A 162 -2.34 4.56 16.43
C ASP A 162 -1.10 3.68 16.39
N ALA A 163 -0.93 2.78 17.36
CA ALA A 163 0.14 1.80 17.35
C ALA A 163 0.03 0.84 16.15
N ALA A 164 -1.18 0.41 15.81
CA ALA A 164 -1.44 -0.41 14.62
C ALA A 164 -1.04 0.31 13.33
N ARG A 165 -1.41 1.59 13.19
CA ARG A 165 -1.00 2.44 12.05
C ARG A 165 0.51 2.60 11.97
N GLU A 166 1.18 2.92 13.08
CA GLU A 166 2.64 3.10 13.09
C GLU A 166 3.35 1.79 12.70
N LEU A 167 2.91 0.67 13.25
CA LEU A 167 3.46 -0.64 12.93
C LEU A 167 3.24 -0.99 11.45
N PHE A 168 2.04 -0.74 10.93
CA PHE A 168 1.75 -0.91 9.52
C PHE A 168 2.66 -0.06 8.63
N ASP A 169 2.77 1.24 8.91
CA ASP A 169 3.59 2.17 8.14
C ASP A 169 5.06 1.72 8.14
N ARG A 170 5.57 1.21 9.28
CA ARG A 170 6.93 0.67 9.40
C ARG A 170 7.15 -0.58 8.55
N ILE A 171 6.24 -1.55 8.64
CA ILE A 171 6.30 -2.77 7.81
C ILE A 171 6.19 -2.40 6.33
N ALA A 172 5.24 -1.54 5.96
CA ALA A 172 5.03 -1.12 4.58
C ALA A 172 6.25 -0.34 4.04
N GLY A 173 6.83 0.55 4.84
CA GLY A 173 8.02 1.34 4.50
C GLY A 173 9.27 0.49 4.28
N SER A 174 9.30 -0.74 4.78
CA SER A 174 10.40 -1.70 4.54
C SER A 174 10.31 -2.44 3.20
N PHE A 175 9.19 -2.29 2.47
CA PHE A 175 9.00 -2.96 1.19
C PHE A 175 10.09 -2.55 0.19
N SER A 176 10.69 -3.56 -0.42
CA SER A 176 11.79 -3.37 -1.37
C SER A 176 11.78 -4.43 -2.46
N PHE A 177 12.38 -4.06 -3.59
CA PHE A 177 12.74 -5.02 -4.63
C PHE A 177 14.20 -5.45 -4.36
N PRO A 178 14.46 -6.68 -3.89
CA PRO A 178 15.81 -7.20 -3.78
C PRO A 178 16.39 -7.24 -5.20
N ARG A 179 17.25 -6.28 -5.53
CA ARG A 179 17.80 -6.10 -6.88
C ARG A 179 18.51 -7.38 -7.33
N GLY A 180 18.35 -7.70 -8.62
CA GLY A 180 19.28 -8.57 -9.35
C GLY A 180 20.64 -7.91 -9.56
#